data_AF-A0A964JTD0-F1
#
_entry.id   AF-A0A964JTD0-F1
#
_cell.length_a   1.000
_cell.length_b   1.000
_cell.length_c   1.000
_cell.angle_alpha   90.00
_cell.angle_beta   90.00
_cell.angle_gamma   90.00
#
_symmetry.space_group_name_H-M   'P 1'
#
loop_
_entity.id
_entity.type
_entity.pdbx_description
1 polymer ?
#
loop_
_entity_poly.entity_id
_entity_poly.type
_entity_poly.pdbx_seq_one_letter_code
_entity_poly.pdbx_strand_id
1 'polypeptide(L)'
;MIRLRPALWPTLISLPILVLSLTLGIWQLERREWKRDILDRMAANQAAAPLSLDELLKGDPLRHEYGRVKVSGIFEHGKEFHLAARSLKNKVGLQVVTPLKTDDGRVVLFDRGWIPSEKKEPSKRAEGQVAGRVELTGIVRRSQVRRQYAPENVPDKNVWFHVDVPLMRQLAGAPPDPKLDTFFFDADAAPNPGGVPIGGQTRLDIPNDHLQYAITWFLIALAMAGVYLAYHWENGRLDVAGRTKQKP
;
A
#
# COMPACT_ATOMS: atom_id res chain seq x y z
N MET A 1 2.49 -50.58 17.22
CA MET A 1 3.40 -50.31 16.09
C MET A 1 2.57 -49.95 14.87
N ILE A 2 2.98 -48.96 14.08
CA ILE A 2 2.33 -48.60 12.81
C ILE A 2 3.19 -49.16 11.68
N ARG A 3 2.60 -49.93 10.75
CA ARG A 3 3.30 -50.47 9.58
C ARG A 3 2.57 -50.06 8.30
N LEU A 4 3.20 -49.19 7.50
CA LEU A 4 2.67 -48.70 6.23
C LEU A 4 3.39 -49.35 5.04
N ARG A 5 2.63 -49.83 4.05
CA ARG A 5 3.12 -50.37 2.77
C ARG A 5 2.69 -49.43 1.63
N PRO A 6 3.47 -48.37 1.34
CA PRO A 6 3.06 -47.31 0.43
C PRO A 6 2.78 -47.83 -0.99
N ALA A 7 1.71 -47.34 -1.60
CA ALA A 7 1.34 -47.64 -2.98
C ALA A 7 1.91 -46.55 -3.91
N LEU A 8 2.61 -46.96 -4.98
CA LEU A 8 3.37 -46.07 -5.85
C LEU A 8 2.55 -44.86 -6.34
N TRP A 9 1.40 -45.10 -6.99
CA TRP A 9 0.60 -44.02 -7.58
C TRP A 9 0.00 -43.05 -6.55
N PRO A 10 -0.69 -43.51 -5.48
CA PRO A 10 -1.12 -42.62 -4.41
C PRO A 10 0.02 -41.81 -3.82
N THR A 11 1.20 -42.40 -3.60
CA THR A 11 2.36 -41.69 -3.07
C THR A 11 2.87 -40.63 -4.04
N LEU A 12 2.96 -40.94 -5.34
CA LEU A 12 3.42 -39.99 -6.36
C LEU A 12 2.49 -38.77 -6.50
N ILE A 13 1.20 -38.92 -6.19
CA ILE A 13 0.23 -37.82 -6.26
C ILE A 13 0.15 -37.07 -4.93
N SER A 14 0.03 -37.78 -3.81
CA SER A 14 -0.23 -37.15 -2.50
C SER A 14 1.01 -36.45 -1.94
N LEU A 15 2.21 -37.00 -2.16
CA LEU A 15 3.43 -36.47 -1.57
C LEU A 15 3.75 -35.07 -2.11
N PRO A 16 3.73 -34.79 -3.43
CA PRO A 16 3.96 -33.42 -3.92
C PRO A 16 2.91 -32.43 -3.41
N ILE A 17 1.63 -32.82 -3.34
CA ILE A 17 0.56 -31.94 -2.84
C ILE A 17 0.74 -31.64 -1.35
N LEU A 18 1.10 -32.66 -0.56
CA LEU A 18 1.38 -32.50 0.86
C LEU A 18 2.56 -31.57 1.09
N VAL A 19 3.68 -31.80 0.39
CA VAL A 19 4.89 -30.96 0.48
C VAL A 19 4.55 -29.53 0.08
N LEU A 20 3.90 -29.33 -1.06
CA LEU A 20 3.49 -28.01 -1.54
C LEU A 20 2.60 -27.29 -0.52
N SER A 21 1.60 -27.97 0.02
CA SER A 21 0.65 -27.39 0.97
C SER A 21 1.34 -26.99 2.27
N LEU A 22 2.25 -27.81 2.79
CA LEU A 22 3.06 -27.48 3.97
C LEU A 22 3.98 -26.28 3.70
N THR A 23 4.68 -26.28 2.56
CA THR A 23 5.56 -25.18 2.16
C THR A 23 4.79 -23.87 1.99
N LEU A 24 3.62 -23.89 1.34
CA LEU A 24 2.77 -22.73 1.19
C LEU A 24 2.19 -22.25 2.53
N GLY A 25 1.83 -23.16 3.44
CA GLY A 25 1.39 -22.82 4.79
C GLY A 25 2.47 -22.07 5.58
N ILE A 26 3.71 -22.59 5.56
CA ILE A 26 4.86 -21.94 6.21
C ILE A 26 5.14 -20.57 5.58
N TRP A 27 5.20 -20.51 4.25
CA TRP A 27 5.42 -19.26 3.53
C TRP A 27 4.37 -18.19 3.86
N GLN A 28 3.10 -18.58 4.01
CA GLN A 28 2.03 -17.65 4.42
C GLN A 28 2.26 -17.10 5.83
N LEU A 29 2.74 -17.91 6.78
CA LEU A 29 3.09 -17.42 8.12
C LEU A 29 4.27 -16.43 8.08
N GLU A 30 5.34 -16.74 7.34
CA GLU A 30 6.46 -15.82 7.15
C GLU A 30 6.01 -14.50 6.51
N ARG A 31 5.16 -14.60 5.49
CA ARG A 31 4.60 -13.44 4.79
C ARG A 31 3.71 -12.60 5.71
N ARG A 32 2.98 -13.23 6.63
CA ARG A 32 2.18 -12.55 7.65
C ARG A 32 3.05 -11.69 8.57
N GLU A 33 4.13 -12.25 9.11
CA GLU A 33 5.04 -11.54 10.01
C GLU A 33 5.74 -10.38 9.30
N TRP A 34 6.26 -10.63 8.10
CA TRP A 34 6.83 -9.56 7.27
C TRP A 34 5.84 -8.40 7.06
N LYS A 35 4.57 -8.72 6.78
CA LYS A 35 3.53 -7.71 6.58
C LYS A 35 3.12 -7.03 7.88
N ARG A 36 3.14 -7.75 9.01
CA ARG A 36 2.91 -7.19 10.36
C ARG A 36 3.95 -6.12 10.67
N ASP A 37 5.23 -6.38 10.43
CA ASP A 37 6.29 -5.39 10.69
C ASP A 37 6.11 -4.10 9.86
N ILE A 38 5.56 -4.20 8.65
CA ILE A 38 5.24 -3.02 7.83
C ILE A 38 4.09 -2.24 8.46
N LEU A 39 3.01 -2.92 8.84
CA LEU A 39 1.85 -2.29 9.47
C LEU A 39 2.20 -1.62 10.79
N ASP A 40 3.02 -2.27 11.62
CA ASP A 40 3.42 -1.75 12.92
C ASP A 40 4.31 -0.50 12.76
N ARG A 41 5.21 -0.48 11.76
CA ARG A 41 5.97 0.72 11.39
C ARG A 41 5.07 1.86 10.92
N MET A 42 4.08 1.57 10.08
CA MET A 42 3.11 2.56 9.62
C MET A 42 2.31 3.14 10.80
N ALA A 43 1.83 2.29 11.70
CA ALA A 43 1.08 2.70 12.89
C ALA A 43 1.93 3.56 13.84
N ALA A 44 3.19 3.17 14.08
CA ALA A 44 4.13 3.94 14.88
C ALA A 44 4.40 5.33 14.28
N ASN A 45 4.62 5.40 12.96
CA ASN A 45 4.83 6.66 12.25
C ASN A 45 3.63 7.60 12.33
N GLN A 46 2.40 7.06 12.25
CA GLN A 46 1.17 7.85 12.37
C GLN A 46 0.94 8.36 13.80
N ALA A 47 1.20 7.51 14.80
CA ALA A 47 0.99 7.84 16.21
C ALA A 47 2.03 8.86 16.72
N ALA A 48 3.24 8.87 16.16
CA ALA A 48 4.29 9.83 16.51
C ALA A 48 3.85 11.29 16.31
N ALA A 49 4.41 12.20 17.12
CA ALA A 49 4.21 13.62 16.95
C ALA A 49 4.71 14.09 15.57
N PRO A 50 4.07 15.09 14.94
CA PRO A 50 4.53 15.58 13.64
C PRO A 50 5.96 16.10 13.70
N LEU A 51 6.81 15.62 12.79
CA LEU A 51 8.18 16.13 12.62
C LEU A 51 8.16 17.46 11.88
N SER A 52 9.19 18.28 12.03
CA SER A 52 9.47 19.36 11.08
C SER A 52 10.05 18.81 9.77
N LEU A 53 9.98 19.60 8.68
CA LEU A 53 10.62 19.24 7.41
C LEU A 53 12.13 19.03 7.57
N ASP A 54 12.79 19.82 8.41
CA ASP A 54 14.24 19.70 8.65
C ASP A 54 14.59 18.40 9.37
N GLU A 55 13.79 17.99 10.36
CA GLU A 55 13.99 16.71 11.05
C GLU A 55 13.80 15.53 10.12
N LEU A 56 12.78 15.57 9.25
CA LEU A 56 12.58 14.56 8.21
C LEU A 56 13.80 14.43 7.30
N LEU A 57 14.38 15.57 6.90
CA LEU A 57 15.49 15.63 5.94
C LEU A 57 16.87 15.36 6.57
N LYS A 58 17.01 15.28 7.91
CA LYS A 58 18.26 14.82 8.54
C LYS A 58 18.57 13.37 8.16
N GLY A 59 17.55 12.52 8.08
CA GLY A 59 17.65 11.11 7.74
C GLY A 59 17.27 10.78 6.30
N ASP A 60 16.80 9.54 6.13
CA ASP A 60 16.04 9.09 4.96
C ASP A 60 14.54 9.35 5.22
N PRO A 61 13.90 10.28 4.47
CA PRO A 61 12.48 10.60 4.64
C PRO A 61 11.57 9.39 4.56
N LEU A 62 11.94 8.37 3.77
CA LEU A 62 11.10 7.20 3.51
C LEU A 62 11.05 6.22 4.68
N ARG A 63 11.92 6.37 5.69
CA ARG A 63 11.76 5.69 6.99
C ARG A 63 10.53 6.19 7.74
N HIS A 64 10.09 7.40 7.45
CA HIS A 64 8.91 8.04 8.01
C HIS A 64 7.72 8.00 7.05
N GLU A 65 7.69 7.10 6.05
CA GLU A 65 6.52 6.95 5.19
C GLU A 65 5.26 6.66 6.06
N TYR A 66 4.15 7.31 5.72
CA TYR A 66 2.91 7.42 6.51
C TYR A 66 3.00 8.22 7.82
N GLY A 67 4.16 8.79 8.13
CA GLY A 67 4.37 9.68 9.27
C GLY A 67 3.90 11.10 8.99
N ARG A 68 3.61 11.84 10.07
CA ARG A 68 3.13 13.22 10.02
C ARG A 68 4.30 14.21 10.02
N VAL A 69 4.22 15.22 9.17
CA VAL A 69 5.24 16.27 9.06
C VAL A 69 4.55 17.63 8.95
N LYS A 70 4.95 18.57 9.80
CA LYS A 70 4.49 19.94 9.78
C LYS A 70 5.33 20.75 8.80
N VAL A 71 4.67 21.39 7.84
CA VAL A 71 5.32 22.21 6.82
C VAL A 71 4.63 23.57 6.77
N SER A 72 5.43 24.62 6.62
CA SER A 72 4.93 25.98 6.40
C SER A 72 5.46 26.53 5.08
N GLY A 73 4.66 27.35 4.42
CA GLY A 73 5.05 28.03 3.19
C GLY A 73 3.85 28.61 2.44
N ILE A 74 4.04 28.89 1.15
CA ILE A 74 3.02 29.45 0.28
C ILE A 74 2.76 28.45 -0.86
N PHE A 75 1.50 28.15 -1.11
CA PHE A 75 1.12 27.31 -2.25
C PHE A 75 1.30 28.06 -3.57
N GLU A 76 1.94 27.42 -4.54
CA GLU A 76 2.04 27.89 -5.91
C GLU A 76 0.85 27.37 -6.73
N HIS A 77 -0.36 27.87 -6.45
CA HIS A 77 -1.61 27.38 -7.07
C HIS A 77 -1.62 27.43 -8.61
N GLY A 78 -0.84 28.33 -9.22
CA GLY A 78 -0.67 28.40 -10.68
C GLY A 78 0.11 27.23 -11.29
N LYS A 79 0.71 26.37 -10.46
CA LYS A 79 1.52 25.21 -10.84
C LYS A 79 0.94 23.89 -10.31
N GLU A 80 -0.37 23.84 -10.05
CA GLU A 80 -1.01 22.62 -9.58
C GLU A 80 -1.08 21.53 -10.66
N PHE A 81 -1.04 20.28 -10.23
CA PHE A 81 -1.11 19.09 -11.06
C PHE A 81 -2.42 18.33 -10.81
N HIS A 82 -3.06 17.86 -11.88
CA HIS A 82 -4.32 17.12 -11.79
C HIS A 82 -4.11 15.61 -11.93
N LEU A 83 -4.26 14.90 -10.81
CA LEU A 83 -4.28 13.45 -10.77
C LEU A 83 -5.65 12.93 -11.18
N ALA A 84 -5.72 12.41 -12.40
CA ALA A 84 -6.93 11.88 -13.03
C ALA A 84 -7.31 10.48 -12.49
N ALA A 85 -8.47 10.00 -12.95
CA ALA A 85 -9.01 8.68 -12.62
C ALA A 85 -9.13 8.46 -11.11
N ARG A 86 -9.58 9.49 -10.38
CA ARG A 86 -9.88 9.39 -8.94
C ARG A 86 -11.39 9.39 -8.74
N SER A 87 -11.84 8.58 -7.78
CA SER A 87 -13.25 8.55 -7.39
C SER A 87 -13.36 8.61 -5.87
N LEU A 88 -14.31 9.40 -5.39
CA LEU A 88 -14.65 9.48 -3.98
C LEU A 88 -16.15 9.30 -3.82
N LYS A 89 -16.57 8.32 -3.02
CA LYS A 89 -17.99 8.02 -2.76
C LYS A 89 -18.82 7.91 -4.06
N ASN A 90 -18.35 7.10 -5.01
CA ASN A 90 -18.96 6.87 -6.33
C ASN A 90 -19.09 8.11 -7.24
N LYS A 91 -18.39 9.21 -6.93
CA LYS A 91 -18.29 10.37 -7.81
C LYS A 91 -16.91 10.44 -8.45
N VAL A 92 -16.89 10.61 -9.76
CA VAL A 92 -15.66 10.84 -10.52
C VAL A 92 -15.11 12.22 -10.18
N GLY A 93 -13.79 12.30 -10.08
CA GLY A 93 -13.09 13.55 -9.87
C GLY A 93 -11.60 13.37 -10.09
N LEU A 94 -10.84 14.24 -9.44
CA LEU A 94 -9.38 14.27 -9.54
C LEU A 94 -8.77 14.67 -8.21
N GLN A 95 -7.53 14.27 -7.99
CA GLN A 95 -6.73 14.81 -6.89
C GLN A 95 -5.91 16.00 -7.39
N VAL A 96 -5.67 16.97 -6.51
CA VAL A 96 -4.88 18.16 -6.83
C VAL A 96 -3.58 18.12 -6.05
N VAL A 97 -2.47 17.97 -6.76
CA VAL A 97 -1.13 18.11 -6.18
C VAL A 97 -0.65 19.53 -6.41
N THR A 98 -0.38 20.28 -5.35
CA THR A 98 0.07 21.67 -5.45
C THR A 98 1.47 21.80 -4.86
N PRO A 99 2.43 22.42 -5.58
CA PRO A 99 3.71 22.78 -5.00
C PRO A 99 3.52 23.79 -3.87
N LEU A 100 4.25 23.60 -2.78
CA LEU A 100 4.36 24.54 -1.68
C LEU A 100 5.82 24.98 -1.58
N LYS A 101 6.03 26.29 -1.69
CA LYS A 101 7.32 26.92 -1.50
C LYS A 101 7.48 27.28 -0.02
N THR A 102 8.44 26.66 0.66
CA THR A 102 8.74 26.90 2.07
C THR A 102 9.40 28.27 2.27
N ASP A 103 9.43 28.72 3.52
CA ASP A 103 10.01 30.02 3.90
C ASP A 103 11.51 30.15 3.51
N ASP A 104 12.22 29.02 3.43
CA ASP A 104 13.63 28.94 3.02
C ASP A 104 13.84 28.58 1.53
N GLY A 105 12.77 28.60 0.74
CA GLY A 105 12.81 28.49 -0.72
C GLY A 105 12.80 27.06 -1.28
N ARG A 106 12.73 26.02 -0.44
CA ARG A 106 12.50 24.64 -0.91
C ARG A 106 11.09 24.50 -1.47
N VAL A 107 10.92 23.60 -2.43
CA VAL A 107 9.62 23.27 -3.02
C VAL A 107 9.29 21.82 -2.70
N VAL A 108 8.20 21.61 -1.98
CA VAL A 108 7.62 20.29 -1.68
C VAL A 108 6.26 20.15 -2.35
N LEU A 109 5.84 18.92 -2.64
CA LEU A 109 4.54 18.66 -3.26
C LEU A 109 3.53 18.21 -2.22
N PHE A 110 2.32 18.77 -2.27
CA PHE A 110 1.18 18.35 -1.45
C PHE A 110 0.04 17.86 -2.33
N ASP A 111 -0.33 16.59 -2.25
CA ASP A 111 -1.66 16.13 -2.65
C ASP A 111 -2.67 16.70 -1.66
N ARG A 112 -3.32 17.79 -2.05
CA ARG A 112 -4.32 18.49 -1.23
C ARG A 112 -5.63 17.69 -1.11
N GLY A 113 -5.78 16.66 -1.93
CA GLY A 113 -6.93 15.76 -1.92
C GLY A 113 -7.83 15.93 -3.13
N TRP A 114 -9.03 15.35 -3.02
CA TRP A 114 -9.95 15.18 -4.14
C TRP A 114 -10.83 16.39 -4.39
N ILE A 115 -11.13 16.64 -5.65
CA ILE A 115 -12.16 17.57 -6.10
C ILE A 115 -13.10 16.89 -7.11
N PRO A 116 -14.37 17.30 -7.17
CA PRO A 116 -15.25 16.94 -8.27
C PRO A 116 -14.70 17.41 -9.61
N SER A 117 -14.95 16.66 -10.69
CA SER A 117 -14.50 17.02 -12.04
C SER A 117 -14.98 18.41 -12.49
N GLU A 118 -16.16 18.84 -12.03
CA GLU A 118 -16.73 20.15 -12.36
C GLU A 118 -15.93 21.30 -11.74
N LYS A 119 -15.17 21.03 -10.67
CA LYS A 119 -14.32 21.99 -9.96
C LYS A 119 -12.85 21.91 -10.38
N LYS A 120 -12.53 21.26 -11.51
CA LYS A 120 -11.17 21.19 -12.09
C LYS A 120 -10.51 22.56 -12.14
N GLU A 121 -11.19 23.52 -12.75
CA GLU A 121 -10.70 24.89 -12.90
C GLU A 121 -10.58 25.59 -11.54
N PRO A 122 -9.41 26.15 -11.18
CA PRO A 122 -9.21 26.89 -9.93
C PRO A 122 -10.27 27.94 -9.63
N SER A 123 -10.75 28.66 -10.66
CA SER A 123 -11.78 29.70 -10.54
C SER A 123 -13.11 29.17 -10.00
N LYS A 124 -13.43 27.89 -10.21
CA LYS A 124 -14.64 27.22 -9.70
C LYS A 124 -14.51 26.72 -8.25
N ARG A 125 -13.34 26.91 -7.64
CA ARG A 125 -13.02 26.56 -6.25
C ARG A 125 -12.09 27.58 -5.60
N ALA A 126 -12.31 28.87 -5.88
CA ALA A 126 -11.44 29.95 -5.44
C ALA A 126 -11.24 30.00 -3.92
N GLU A 127 -12.26 29.66 -3.13
CA GLU A 127 -12.14 29.56 -1.66
C GLU A 127 -11.08 28.55 -1.22
N GLY A 128 -10.96 27.43 -1.96
CA GLY A 128 -9.92 26.42 -1.72
C GLY A 128 -8.54 26.86 -2.21
N GLN A 129 -8.40 28.00 -2.88
CA GLN A 129 -7.11 28.57 -3.29
C GLN A 129 -6.58 29.51 -2.21
N VAL A 130 -6.25 28.94 -1.04
CA VAL A 130 -5.82 29.69 0.13
C VAL A 130 -4.63 30.59 -0.23
N ALA A 131 -4.79 31.90 -0.04
CA ALA A 131 -3.76 32.89 -0.31
C ALA A 131 -2.83 33.06 0.89
N GLY A 132 -1.56 33.41 0.62
CA GLY A 132 -0.58 33.70 1.65
C GLY A 132 0.05 32.47 2.29
N ARG A 133 0.69 32.70 3.45
CA ARG A 133 1.44 31.68 4.18
C ARG A 133 0.50 30.76 4.94
N VAL A 134 0.68 29.46 4.77
CA VAL A 134 -0.05 28.39 5.46
C VAL A 134 0.90 27.57 6.31
N GLU A 135 0.36 26.94 7.35
CA GLU A 135 1.00 25.87 8.12
C GLU A 135 0.06 24.67 8.10
N LEU A 136 0.54 23.53 7.64
CA LEU A 136 -0.26 22.31 7.53
C LEU A 136 0.55 21.07 7.91
N THR A 137 -0.18 20.02 8.26
CA THR A 137 0.41 18.70 8.51
C THR A 137 0.19 17.83 7.28
N GLY A 138 1.29 17.34 6.71
CA GLY A 138 1.30 16.39 5.62
C GLY A 138 1.67 14.99 6.10
N ILE A 139 1.19 13.97 5.39
CA ILE A 139 1.58 12.58 5.58
C ILE A 139 2.63 12.25 4.52
N VAL A 140 3.81 11.81 4.94
CA VAL A 140 4.90 11.46 4.01
C VAL A 140 4.50 10.28 3.14
N ARG A 141 4.60 10.45 1.83
CA ARG A 141 4.35 9.40 0.83
C ARG A 141 5.52 9.32 -0.13
N ARG A 142 5.92 8.09 -0.48
CA ARG A 142 6.95 7.87 -1.50
C ARG A 142 6.49 8.37 -2.87
N SER A 143 7.43 8.91 -3.65
CA SER A 143 7.27 9.14 -5.09
C SER A 143 6.79 7.86 -5.80
N GLN A 144 5.77 8.00 -6.64
CA GLN A 144 5.11 6.84 -7.23
C GLN A 144 5.81 6.44 -8.52
N VAL A 145 5.99 5.12 -8.67
CA VAL A 145 6.39 4.54 -9.96
C VAL A 145 5.17 4.09 -10.73
N ARG A 146 5.21 4.26 -12.05
CA ARG A 146 4.19 3.73 -12.94
C ARG A 146 4.05 2.22 -12.76
N ARG A 147 2.81 1.75 -12.63
CA ARG A 147 2.48 0.31 -12.66
C ARG A 147 2.45 -0.17 -14.11
N GLN A 148 2.82 -1.43 -14.35
CA GLN A 148 2.93 -2.04 -15.68
C GLN A 148 1.74 -1.80 -16.62
N TYR A 149 0.52 -1.72 -16.09
CA TYR A 149 -0.72 -1.53 -16.86
C TYR A 149 -1.41 -0.17 -16.61
N ALA A 150 -0.72 0.76 -15.94
CA ALA A 150 -1.23 2.11 -15.76
C ALA A 150 -0.90 2.99 -16.97
N PRO A 151 -1.78 3.93 -17.33
CA PRO A 151 -1.47 4.97 -18.33
C PRO A 151 -0.24 5.78 -17.92
N GLU A 152 0.46 6.34 -18.91
CA GLU A 152 1.55 7.28 -18.67
C GLU A 152 1.02 8.66 -18.32
N ASN A 153 1.79 9.41 -17.53
CA ASN A 153 1.50 10.82 -17.31
C ASN A 153 1.56 11.58 -18.64
N VAL A 154 0.73 12.60 -18.80
CA VAL A 154 0.69 13.48 -19.97
C VAL A 154 0.90 14.92 -19.48
N PRO A 155 2.15 15.31 -19.17
CA PRO A 155 2.46 16.60 -18.53
C PRO A 155 1.98 17.81 -19.33
N ASP A 156 2.10 17.77 -20.66
CA ASP A 156 1.68 18.87 -21.55
C ASP A 156 0.18 19.20 -21.44
N LYS A 157 -0.64 18.23 -21.00
CA LYS A 157 -2.08 18.41 -20.80
C LYS A 157 -2.47 18.54 -19.33
N ASN A 158 -1.48 18.55 -18.44
CA ASN A 158 -1.65 18.46 -17.00
C ASN A 158 -2.54 17.27 -16.57
N VAL A 159 -2.34 16.11 -17.18
CA VAL A 159 -3.08 14.88 -16.83
C VAL A 159 -2.10 13.87 -16.25
N TRP A 160 -2.26 13.59 -14.95
CA TRP A 160 -1.36 12.71 -14.21
C TRP A 160 -2.12 11.48 -13.71
N PHE A 161 -1.47 10.32 -13.73
CA PHE A 161 -2.05 9.07 -13.22
C PHE A 161 -1.34 8.60 -11.95
N HIS A 162 -0.12 9.07 -11.73
CA HIS A 162 0.69 8.82 -10.54
C HIS A 162 1.54 10.06 -10.19
N VAL A 163 1.91 10.20 -8.92
CA VAL A 163 2.76 11.30 -8.43
C VAL A 163 4.22 11.01 -8.74
N ASP A 164 4.70 11.52 -9.87
CA ASP A 164 6.13 11.53 -10.22
C ASP A 164 6.77 12.77 -9.62
N VAL A 165 7.32 12.64 -8.42
CA VAL A 165 7.87 13.77 -7.65
C VAL A 165 9.02 14.46 -8.39
N PRO A 166 10.05 13.76 -8.91
CA PRO A 166 11.13 14.40 -9.65
C PRO A 166 10.61 15.27 -10.80
N LEU A 167 9.72 14.73 -11.64
CA LEU A 167 9.19 15.44 -12.80
C LEU A 167 8.29 16.61 -12.39
N MET A 168 7.39 16.41 -11.42
CA MET A 168 6.50 17.46 -10.93
C MET A 168 7.28 18.61 -10.26
N ARG A 169 8.31 18.31 -9.47
CA ARG A 169 9.18 19.34 -8.89
C ARG A 169 9.95 20.11 -9.96
N GLN A 170 10.48 19.41 -10.96
CA GLN A 170 11.14 20.04 -12.11
C GLN A 170 10.18 21.00 -12.84
N LEU A 171 8.96 20.56 -13.15
CA LEU A 171 7.94 21.39 -13.81
C LEU A 171 7.46 22.56 -12.94
N ALA A 172 7.53 22.41 -11.62
CA ALA A 172 7.29 23.51 -10.68
C ALA A 172 8.47 24.52 -10.62
N GLY A 173 9.58 24.27 -11.32
CA GLY A 173 10.77 25.12 -11.34
C GLY A 173 11.71 24.92 -10.16
N ALA A 174 11.60 23.79 -9.45
CA ALA A 174 12.50 23.45 -8.36
C ALA A 174 13.79 22.80 -8.90
N PRO A 175 14.95 23.04 -8.27
CA PRO A 175 16.16 22.31 -8.60
C PRO A 175 16.04 20.82 -8.21
N PRO A 176 16.70 19.90 -8.94
CA PRO A 176 16.81 18.51 -8.53
C PRO A 176 17.39 18.39 -7.11
N ASP A 177 16.83 17.49 -6.30
CA ASP A 177 17.28 17.26 -4.93
C ASP A 177 17.09 15.78 -4.57
N PRO A 178 18.18 15.06 -4.21
CA PRO A 178 18.16 13.62 -4.02
C PRO A 178 17.29 13.15 -2.86
N LYS A 179 16.87 14.03 -1.94
CA LYS A 179 15.95 13.71 -0.85
C LYS A 179 14.53 14.16 -1.19
N LEU A 180 14.35 15.42 -1.58
CA LEU A 180 13.03 15.99 -1.87
C LEU A 180 12.37 15.35 -3.09
N ASP A 181 13.14 14.79 -4.02
CA ASP A 181 12.62 14.05 -5.18
C ASP A 181 12.09 12.64 -4.83
N THR A 182 12.24 12.19 -3.59
CA THR A 182 11.86 10.83 -3.17
C THR A 182 10.46 10.75 -2.56
N PHE A 183 9.86 11.87 -2.17
CA PHE A 183 8.61 11.89 -1.43
C PHE A 183 7.74 13.12 -1.74
N PHE A 184 6.46 13.00 -1.44
CA PHE A 184 5.49 14.09 -1.39
C PHE A 184 4.65 13.96 -0.12
N PHE A 185 3.72 14.89 0.08
CA PHE A 185 2.81 14.87 1.21
C PHE A 185 1.36 14.65 0.77
N ASP A 186 0.63 13.73 1.39
CA ASP A 186 -0.83 13.77 1.38
C ASP A 186 -1.28 14.77 2.46
N ALA A 187 -2.21 15.67 2.14
CA ALA A 187 -2.82 16.52 3.16
C ALA A 187 -3.66 15.69 4.14
N ASP A 188 -3.67 16.10 5.41
CA ASP A 188 -4.53 15.51 6.43
C ASP A 188 -6.03 15.81 6.16
N ALA A 189 -6.90 15.39 7.08
CA ALA A 189 -8.34 15.57 6.96
C ALA A 189 -8.82 16.99 7.35
N ALA A 190 -7.91 17.95 7.57
CA ALA A 190 -8.32 19.31 7.90
C ALA A 190 -9.18 19.89 6.76
N PRO A 191 -10.31 20.54 7.09
CA PRO A 191 -11.21 21.07 6.08
C PRO A 191 -10.56 22.24 5.33
N ASN A 192 -10.57 22.18 3.99
CA ASN A 192 -10.23 23.34 3.16
C ASN A 192 -11.44 24.30 3.08
N PRO A 193 -11.21 25.63 3.00
CA PRO A 193 -12.29 26.58 2.72
C PRO A 193 -12.99 26.23 1.40
N GLY A 194 -14.31 26.44 1.32
CA GLY A 194 -15.14 25.98 0.20
C GLY A 194 -15.35 24.45 0.10
N GLY A 195 -14.85 23.69 1.08
CA GLY A 195 -15.06 22.24 1.24
C GLY A 195 -14.28 21.36 0.26
N VAL A 196 -13.46 21.94 -0.61
CA VAL A 196 -12.60 21.22 -1.56
C VAL A 196 -11.26 21.96 -1.73
N PRO A 197 -10.14 21.27 -1.96
CA PRO A 197 -9.98 19.82 -2.05
C PRO A 197 -10.28 19.06 -0.74
N ILE A 198 -10.69 17.80 -0.85
CA ILE A 198 -11.00 16.92 0.28
C ILE A 198 -9.76 16.09 0.58
N GLY A 199 -8.99 16.49 1.59
CA GLY A 199 -7.81 15.79 2.10
C GLY A 199 -8.15 14.52 2.90
N GLY A 200 -7.15 13.95 3.58
CA GLY A 200 -7.33 12.79 4.45
C GLY A 200 -7.70 11.50 3.71
N GLN A 201 -7.28 11.38 2.44
CA GLN A 201 -7.63 10.25 1.58
C GLN A 201 -6.65 9.09 1.61
N THR A 202 -5.55 9.24 2.34
CA THR A 202 -4.56 8.18 2.54
C THR A 202 -5.25 6.97 3.17
N ARG A 203 -5.37 5.88 2.41
CA ARG A 203 -5.91 4.61 2.93
C ARG A 203 -4.82 3.89 3.70
N LEU A 204 -5.06 3.73 5.00
CA LEU A 204 -4.12 3.13 5.94
C LEU A 204 -4.49 1.70 6.32
N ASP A 205 -5.70 1.27 5.95
CA ASP A 205 -6.17 -0.08 6.19
C ASP A 205 -5.69 -1.02 5.07
N ILE A 206 -4.59 -1.73 5.35
CA ILE A 206 -4.03 -2.74 4.46
C ILE A 206 -4.34 -4.13 5.06
N PRO A 207 -5.22 -4.93 4.43
CA PRO A 207 -5.66 -6.21 4.99
C PRO A 207 -4.50 -7.20 5.11
N ASN A 208 -4.48 -8.06 6.13
CA ASN A 208 -3.46 -9.08 6.35
C ASN A 208 -4.10 -10.47 6.55
N ASP A 209 -4.58 -11.06 5.47
CA ASP A 209 -5.33 -12.32 5.48
C ASP A 209 -4.43 -13.59 5.48
N HIS A 210 -3.11 -13.42 5.56
CA HIS A 210 -2.14 -14.50 5.42
C HIS A 210 -2.34 -15.64 6.44
N LEU A 211 -2.88 -15.34 7.63
CA LEU A 211 -3.23 -16.37 8.61
C LEU A 211 -4.36 -17.29 8.11
N GLN A 212 -5.41 -16.73 7.52
CA GLN A 212 -6.53 -17.51 6.98
C GLN A 212 -6.04 -18.43 5.85
N TYR A 213 -5.15 -17.94 4.99
CA TYR A 213 -4.54 -18.75 3.94
C TYR A 213 -3.62 -19.83 4.52
N ALA A 214 -2.81 -19.52 5.54
CA ALA A 214 -1.98 -20.52 6.20
C ALA A 214 -2.83 -21.67 6.77
N ILE A 215 -3.92 -21.35 7.47
CA ILE A 215 -4.89 -22.34 7.98
C ILE A 215 -5.44 -23.19 6.83
N THR A 216 -5.83 -22.56 5.72
CA THR A 216 -6.35 -23.27 4.54
C THR A 216 -5.33 -24.29 4.01
N TRP A 217 -4.07 -23.90 3.86
CA TRP A 217 -3.02 -24.79 3.38
C TRP A 217 -2.70 -25.93 4.33
N PHE A 218 -2.69 -25.68 5.64
CA PHE A 218 -2.52 -26.74 6.63
C PHE A 218 -3.71 -27.70 6.70
N LEU A 219 -4.94 -27.21 6.51
CA LEU A 219 -6.12 -28.06 6.41
C LEU A 219 -6.09 -28.93 5.15
N ILE A 220 -5.63 -28.41 4.01
CA ILE A 220 -5.42 -29.19 2.78
C ILE A 220 -4.34 -30.27 3.02
N ALA A 221 -3.23 -29.92 3.68
CA ALA A 221 -2.18 -30.86 4.03
C ALA A 221 -2.71 -32.00 4.95
N LEU A 222 -3.48 -31.64 5.98
CA LEU A 222 -4.10 -32.60 6.89
C LEU A 222 -5.10 -33.51 6.18
N ALA A 223 -5.96 -32.94 5.33
CA ALA A 223 -6.93 -33.70 4.54
C ALA A 223 -6.22 -34.67 3.58
N MET A 224 -5.15 -34.23 2.92
CA MET A 224 -4.35 -35.08 2.02
C MET A 224 -3.69 -36.25 2.78
N ALA A 225 -3.11 -35.97 3.95
CA ALA A 225 -2.57 -37.02 4.81
C ALA A 225 -3.65 -38.01 5.26
N GLY A 226 -4.83 -37.50 5.65
CA GLY A 226 -5.98 -38.31 6.04
C GLY A 226 -6.48 -39.22 4.91
N VAL A 227 -6.69 -38.68 3.71
CA VAL A 227 -7.09 -39.45 2.52
C VAL A 227 -6.04 -40.51 2.17
N TYR A 228 -4.75 -40.15 2.24
CA TYR A 228 -3.67 -41.08 1.97
C TYR A 228 -3.65 -42.25 2.96
N LEU A 229 -3.80 -41.99 4.26
CA LEU A 229 -3.86 -43.03 5.29
C LEU A 229 -5.13 -43.88 5.18
N ALA A 230 -6.28 -43.26 4.92
CA ALA A 230 -7.55 -43.95 4.72
C ALA A 230 -7.49 -44.90 3.51
N TYR A 231 -6.93 -44.44 2.39
CA TYR A 231 -6.71 -45.30 1.21
C TYR A 231 -5.84 -46.52 1.57
N HIS A 232 -4.75 -46.34 2.33
CA HIS A 232 -3.88 -47.46 2.69
C HIS A 232 -4.53 -48.40 3.71
N TRP A 233 -5.33 -47.88 4.64
CA TRP A 233 -6.14 -48.69 5.56
C TRP A 233 -7.15 -49.55 4.80
N GLU A 234 -7.93 -48.93 3.91
CA GLU A 234 -8.95 -49.58 3.10
C GLU A 234 -8.40 -50.69 2.21
N ASN A 235 -7.14 -50.55 1.75
CA ASN A 235 -6.47 -51.52 0.89
C ASN A 235 -5.61 -52.55 1.65
N GLY A 236 -5.70 -52.63 2.99
CA GLY A 236 -4.92 -53.58 3.81
C GLY A 236 -3.41 -53.30 3.79
N ARG A 237 -3.03 -52.06 3.52
CA ARG A 237 -1.65 -51.57 3.39
C ARG A 237 -1.19 -50.73 4.58
N LEU A 238 -2.07 -50.51 5.57
CA LEU A 238 -1.76 -49.85 6.84
C LEU A 238 -2.18 -50.76 7.99
N ASP A 239 -1.25 -51.05 8.89
CA ASP A 239 -1.47 -51.72 10.17
C ASP A 239 -1.27 -50.71 11.30
N VAL A 240 -2.26 -50.61 12.19
CA VAL A 240 -2.20 -49.79 13.40
C VAL A 240 -2.42 -50.70 14.61
N ALA A 241 -1.37 -50.90 15.40
CA ALA A 241 -1.40 -51.70 16.62
C ALA A 241 -1.85 -53.16 16.42
N GLY A 242 -1.45 -53.79 15.31
CA GLY A 242 -1.79 -55.17 14.97
C GLY A 242 -3.16 -55.32 14.31
N ARG A 243 -3.85 -54.19 14.02
CA ARG A 243 -5.13 -54.16 13.34
C ARG A 243 -4.94 -53.63 11.93
N THR A 244 -5.46 -54.36 10.95
CA THR A 244 -5.58 -53.91 9.56
C THR A 244 -6.93 -54.34 9.02
N LYS A 245 -7.44 -53.66 7.99
CA LYS A 245 -8.71 -54.04 7.38
C LYS A 245 -8.56 -55.44 6.76
N GLN A 246 -9.31 -56.41 7.27
CA GLN A 246 -9.40 -57.74 6.66
C GLN A 246 -10.25 -57.61 5.39
N LYS A 247 -9.74 -58.12 4.27
CA LYS A 247 -10.58 -58.32 3.08
C LYS A 247 -11.53 -59.48 3.38
N PRO A 248 -12.84 -59.35 3.14
CA PRO A 248 -13.77 -60.46 3.22
C PRO A 248 -13.40 -61.57 2.23
#